data_AF-A0A8C5U6T9-F1
#
_entry.id   AF-A0A8C5U6T9-F1
#
_cell.length_a   1.000
_cell.length_b   1.000
_cell.length_c   1.000
_cell.angle_alpha   90.00
_cell.angle_beta   90.00
_cell.angle_gamma   90.00
#
_symmetry.space_group_name_H-M   'P 1'
#
loop_
_entity.id
_entity.type
_entity.pdbx_description
1 polymer ?
#
loop_
_entity_poly.entity_id
_entity_poly.type
_entity_poly.pdbx_seq_one_letter_code
_entity_poly.pdbx_strand_id
1 'polypeptide(L)'
;ETFEMLIRVAENYTSTLFCNAYRNMAAEATVRVQEFFTDVGLFLFGTDISTEEFVNRFFDTLFPVVYNHVINPGLTDISLEYAECLRVARRDIRPFGNIPKKAIRQMGRSLLPSRIFLQALNLGIEVINTTDHLRFSKNCSRALLRMQYCPHCQGLTLSKPCMGYCLNTIRGCLAAVAEVDLHWRGYIQSLEELSSAMSGAYDIEHVLLNFHSLVNDALVQARVNRPELSEQVNKICGPPVRKPKESPGCSFDQNKDNHGLKMFSRDREETLSSRRKEFISHLRLYRAFYGALADQLCGNELAAADGLPCWNGEDVVRR
;
A
#
# COMPACT_ATOMS: atom_id res chain seq x y z
N GLU A 1 1.43 -6.66 5.38
CA GLU A 1 0.82 -7.95 4.97
C GLU A 1 0.26 -7.99 3.54
N THR A 2 -0.97 -7.52 3.23
CA THR A 2 -1.56 -7.73 1.88
C THR A 2 -0.74 -7.09 0.75
N PHE A 3 -0.19 -5.90 0.94
CA PHE A 3 0.72 -5.28 -0.03
C PHE A 3 2.02 -6.06 -0.23
N GLU A 4 2.60 -6.63 0.83
CA GLU A 4 3.83 -7.45 0.75
C GLU A 4 3.56 -8.75 -0.01
N MET A 5 2.41 -9.38 0.26
CA MET A 5 1.97 -10.57 -0.47
C MET A 5 1.78 -10.27 -1.96
N LEU A 6 1.14 -9.15 -2.31
CA LEU A 6 0.98 -8.70 -3.68
C LEU A 6 2.33 -8.50 -4.40
N ILE A 7 3.29 -7.84 -3.74
CA ILE A 7 4.65 -7.64 -4.28
C ILE A 7 5.30 -8.98 -4.57
N ARG A 8 5.26 -9.93 -3.60
CA ARG A 8 5.84 -11.27 -3.75
C ARG A 8 5.21 -12.05 -4.90
N VAL A 9 3.89 -11.96 -5.07
CA VAL A 9 3.19 -12.63 -6.19
C VAL A 9 3.60 -12.01 -7.53
N ALA A 10 3.68 -10.68 -7.63
CA ALA A 10 4.12 -10.00 -8.84
C ALA A 10 5.58 -10.32 -9.21
N GLU A 11 6.46 -10.42 -8.21
CA GLU A 11 7.84 -10.88 -8.36
C GLU A 11 7.90 -12.30 -8.91
N ASN A 12 7.13 -13.22 -8.33
CA ASN A 12 7.07 -14.61 -8.77
C ASN A 12 6.55 -14.74 -10.21
N TYR A 13 5.52 -13.98 -10.60
CA TYR A 13 5.02 -13.97 -11.98
C TYR A 13 6.07 -13.46 -12.97
N THR A 14 6.79 -12.39 -12.59
CA THR A 14 7.85 -11.82 -13.43
C THR A 14 9.05 -12.75 -13.54
N SER A 15 9.45 -13.43 -12.47
CA SER A 15 10.52 -14.44 -12.50
C SER A 15 10.12 -15.67 -13.33
N THR A 16 8.86 -16.11 -13.20
CA THR A 16 8.31 -17.24 -13.96
C THR A 16 8.30 -16.98 -15.46
N LEU A 17 8.06 -15.74 -15.90
CA LEU A 17 8.20 -15.36 -17.31
C LEU A 17 9.58 -15.72 -17.85
N PHE A 18 10.65 -15.35 -17.14
CA PHE A 18 12.02 -15.64 -17.56
C PHE A 18 12.30 -17.15 -17.54
N CYS A 19 11.88 -17.87 -16.50
CA CYS A 19 12.05 -19.32 -16.41
C CYS A 19 11.32 -20.09 -17.52
N ASN A 20 10.15 -19.61 -17.97
CA ASN A 20 9.36 -20.31 -18.98
C ASN A 20 9.74 -19.91 -20.42
N ALA A 21 9.84 -18.61 -20.69
CA ALA A 21 10.00 -18.10 -22.06
C ALA A 21 11.46 -17.75 -22.42
N TYR A 22 12.34 -17.52 -21.44
CA TYR A 22 13.70 -17.01 -21.65
C TYR A 22 14.74 -17.74 -20.78
N ARG A 23 14.69 -19.08 -20.79
CA ARG A 23 15.47 -19.99 -19.92
C ARG A 23 16.96 -19.69 -19.86
N ASN A 24 17.57 -19.32 -20.99
CA ASN A 24 19.01 -19.07 -21.10
C ASN A 24 19.48 -17.85 -20.32
N MET A 25 18.58 -16.92 -19.98
CA MET A 25 18.89 -15.72 -19.21
C MET A 25 18.16 -15.65 -17.86
N ALA A 26 17.47 -16.73 -17.47
CA ALA A 26 16.60 -16.73 -16.31
C ALA A 26 17.36 -16.49 -14.98
N ALA A 27 18.53 -17.10 -14.80
CA ALA A 27 19.32 -16.93 -13.58
C ALA A 27 19.74 -15.46 -13.37
N GLU A 28 20.28 -14.82 -14.41
CA GLU A 28 20.70 -13.41 -14.36
C GLU A 28 19.51 -12.46 -14.24
N ALA A 29 18.42 -12.72 -14.96
CA ALA A 29 17.24 -11.86 -14.95
C ALA A 29 16.48 -11.91 -13.60
N THR A 30 16.43 -13.07 -12.95
CA THR A 30 15.71 -13.25 -11.68
C THR A 30 16.27 -12.34 -10.58
N VAL A 31 17.60 -12.18 -10.49
CA VAL A 31 18.23 -11.28 -9.52
C VAL A 31 17.76 -9.84 -9.72
N ARG A 32 17.67 -9.39 -10.99
CA ARG A 32 17.22 -8.02 -11.32
C ARG A 32 15.73 -7.81 -11.05
N VAL A 33 14.93 -8.86 -11.21
CA VAL A 33 13.51 -8.86 -10.83
C VAL A 33 13.35 -8.72 -9.32
N GLN A 34 14.11 -9.49 -8.53
CA GLN A 34 14.12 -9.43 -7.06
C GLN A 34 14.50 -8.04 -6.55
N GLU A 35 15.58 -7.46 -7.08
CA GLU A 35 16.01 -6.09 -6.75
C GLU A 35 14.89 -5.07 -7.05
N PHE A 36 14.25 -5.17 -8.23
CA PHE A 36 13.18 -4.26 -8.61
C PHE A 36 11.97 -4.33 -7.66
N PHE A 37 11.51 -5.53 -7.30
CA PHE A 37 10.37 -5.67 -6.40
C PHE A 37 10.72 -5.33 -4.94
N THR A 38 11.99 -5.47 -4.56
CA THR A 38 12.50 -4.92 -3.30
C THR A 38 12.36 -3.40 -3.28
N ASP A 39 12.75 -2.70 -4.35
CA ASP A 39 12.58 -1.24 -4.46
C ASP A 39 11.12 -0.80 -4.43
N VAL A 40 10.23 -1.56 -5.07
CA VAL A 40 8.77 -1.33 -5.01
C VAL A 40 8.28 -1.42 -3.56
N GLY A 41 8.74 -2.41 -2.80
CA GLY A 41 8.44 -2.54 -1.37
C GLY A 41 8.97 -1.36 -0.56
N LEU A 42 10.26 -1.02 -0.72
CA LEU A 42 10.89 0.11 -0.05
C LEU A 42 10.15 1.42 -0.32
N PHE A 43 9.73 1.64 -1.57
CA PHE A 43 8.93 2.80 -1.97
C PHE A 43 7.58 2.85 -1.24
N LEU A 44 6.82 1.75 -1.23
CA LEU A 44 5.50 1.72 -0.62
C LEU A 44 5.55 1.90 0.90
N PHE A 45 6.59 1.38 1.55
CA PHE A 45 6.73 1.40 3.01
C PHE A 45 7.55 2.58 3.56
N GLY A 46 7.80 3.61 2.75
CA GLY A 46 8.22 4.91 3.25
C GLY A 46 9.66 5.34 2.93
N THR A 47 10.44 4.52 2.21
CA THR A 47 11.78 4.91 1.76
C THR A 47 11.67 5.93 0.63
N ASP A 48 12.45 7.01 0.67
CA ASP A 48 12.43 8.06 -0.34
C ASP A 48 13.26 7.64 -1.57
N ILE A 49 12.66 6.79 -2.41
CA ILE A 49 13.23 6.32 -3.67
C ILE A 49 12.32 6.81 -4.79
N SER A 50 12.86 7.23 -5.93
CA SER A 50 12.03 7.66 -7.06
C SER A 50 11.55 6.46 -7.89
N THR A 51 10.26 6.47 -8.27
CA THR A 51 9.72 5.49 -9.24
C THR A 51 10.46 5.56 -10.58
N GLU A 52 10.90 6.74 -10.99
CA GLU A 52 11.69 6.88 -12.21
C GLU A 52 13.06 6.21 -12.07
N GLU A 53 13.68 6.34 -10.90
CA GLU A 53 15.03 5.82 -10.65
C GLU A 53 15.06 4.29 -10.66
N PHE A 54 14.24 3.61 -9.85
CA PHE A 54 14.30 2.15 -9.77
C PHE A 54 13.77 1.46 -11.03
N VAL A 55 12.78 2.05 -11.73
CA VAL A 55 12.34 1.53 -13.03
C VAL A 55 13.45 1.68 -14.07
N ASN A 56 14.11 2.83 -14.14
CA ASN A 56 15.24 3.00 -15.05
C ASN A 56 16.38 2.05 -14.71
N ARG A 57 16.73 1.90 -13.42
CA ARG A 57 17.77 0.97 -12.96
C ARG A 57 17.46 -0.47 -13.36
N PHE A 58 16.21 -0.90 -13.27
CA PHE A 58 15.80 -2.22 -13.74
C PHE A 58 16.05 -2.39 -15.24
N PHE A 59 15.63 -1.44 -16.09
CA PHE A 59 15.87 -1.55 -17.53
C PHE A 59 17.35 -1.34 -17.92
N ASP A 60 18.09 -0.52 -17.19
CA ASP A 60 19.54 -0.33 -17.35
C ASP A 60 20.26 -1.66 -17.12
N THR A 61 19.93 -2.35 -16.04
CA THR A 61 20.55 -3.61 -15.65
C THR A 61 20.04 -4.80 -16.47
N LEU A 62 18.79 -4.77 -16.94
CA LEU A 62 18.24 -5.81 -17.82
C LEU A 62 18.86 -5.77 -19.23
N PHE A 63 19.24 -4.60 -19.74
CA PHE A 63 19.70 -4.47 -21.12
C PHE A 63 20.95 -5.31 -21.48
N PRO A 64 22.03 -5.35 -20.67
CA PRO A 64 23.17 -6.23 -20.92
C PRO A 64 22.79 -7.72 -21.05
N VAL A 65 21.88 -8.18 -20.19
CA VAL A 65 21.38 -9.57 -20.19
C VAL A 65 20.61 -9.86 -21.49
N VAL A 66 19.70 -8.96 -21.88
CA VAL A 66 18.95 -9.06 -23.12
C VAL A 66 19.86 -8.97 -24.33
N TYR A 67 20.90 -8.13 -24.28
CA TYR A 67 21.86 -8.03 -25.37
C TYR A 67 22.62 -9.35 -25.56
N ASN A 68 23.14 -9.94 -24.49
CA ASN A 68 23.92 -11.19 -24.52
C ASN A 68 23.09 -12.38 -25.01
N HIS A 69 21.82 -12.47 -24.62
CA HIS A 69 21.01 -13.67 -24.84
C HIS A 69 19.95 -13.54 -25.94
N VAL A 70 19.51 -12.32 -26.25
CA VAL A 70 18.46 -12.06 -27.23
C VAL A 70 19.02 -11.35 -28.45
N ILE A 71 19.84 -10.30 -28.30
CA ILE A 71 20.24 -9.45 -29.45
C ILE A 71 21.45 -10.03 -30.19
N ASN A 72 22.51 -10.34 -29.47
CA ASN A 72 23.76 -10.86 -30.00
C ASN A 72 24.18 -12.13 -29.24
N PRO A 73 23.44 -13.25 -29.43
CA PRO A 73 23.74 -14.51 -28.77
C PRO A 73 25.14 -15.00 -29.17
N GLY A 74 26.01 -15.11 -28.17
CA GLY A 74 27.38 -15.61 -28.31
C GLY A 74 27.58 -16.98 -27.66
N LEU A 75 28.67 -17.66 -28.04
CA LEU A 75 29.14 -18.86 -27.34
C LEU A 75 29.67 -18.52 -25.94
N THR A 76 30.14 -17.28 -25.76
CA THR A 76 30.78 -16.73 -24.57
C THR A 76 30.03 -15.49 -24.09
N ASP A 77 30.06 -15.24 -22.78
CA ASP A 77 29.37 -14.10 -22.17
C ASP A 77 30.11 -12.80 -22.47
N ILE A 78 29.36 -11.70 -22.53
CA ILE A 78 29.96 -10.36 -22.61
C ILE A 78 30.78 -10.06 -21.35
N SER A 79 31.90 -9.37 -21.53
CA SER A 79 32.72 -8.90 -20.42
C SER A 79 31.98 -7.90 -19.54
N LEU A 80 32.35 -7.81 -18.26
CA LEU A 80 31.76 -6.86 -17.31
C LEU A 80 31.93 -5.40 -17.79
N GLU A 81 33.09 -5.09 -18.37
CA GLU A 81 33.40 -3.77 -18.91
C GLU A 81 32.45 -3.40 -20.06
N TYR A 82 32.14 -4.38 -20.93
CA TYR A 82 31.19 -4.20 -22.03
C TYR A 82 29.74 -4.10 -21.53
N ALA A 83 29.38 -4.89 -20.51
CA ALA A 83 28.06 -4.82 -19.87
C ALA A 83 27.79 -3.44 -19.25
N GLU A 84 28.80 -2.81 -18.63
CA GLU A 84 28.66 -1.46 -18.09
C GLU A 84 28.49 -0.40 -19.19
N CYS A 85 29.19 -0.53 -20.32
CA CYS A 85 28.95 0.33 -21.47
C CYS A 85 27.49 0.23 -21.95
N LEU A 86 26.97 -1.00 -22.10
CA LEU A 86 25.58 -1.22 -22.47
C LEU A 86 24.61 -0.57 -21.48
N ARG A 87 24.86 -0.73 -20.17
CA ARG A 87 24.05 -0.14 -19.10
C ARG A 87 23.92 1.38 -19.27
N VAL A 88 25.04 2.07 -19.49
CA VAL A 88 25.06 3.52 -19.70
C VAL A 88 24.42 3.92 -21.04
N ALA A 89 24.70 3.18 -22.12
CA ALA A 89 24.21 3.46 -23.47
C ALA A 89 22.71 3.17 -23.67
N ARG A 90 22.06 2.45 -22.75
CA ARG A 90 20.64 2.04 -22.84
C ARG A 90 19.72 3.21 -23.15
N ARG A 91 19.96 4.38 -22.54
CA ARG A 91 19.09 5.57 -22.69
C ARG A 91 19.15 6.15 -24.09
N ASP A 92 20.32 6.11 -24.73
CA ASP A 92 20.53 6.64 -26.08
C ASP A 92 20.02 5.67 -27.15
N ILE A 93 20.28 4.36 -26.95
CA ILE A 93 19.89 3.29 -27.87
C ILE A 93 18.38 3.00 -27.80
N ARG A 94 17.77 3.13 -26.62
CA ARG A 94 16.36 2.83 -26.35
C ARG A 94 15.91 1.43 -26.85
N PRO A 95 16.60 0.35 -26.44
CA PRO A 95 16.34 -1.02 -26.91
C PRO A 95 14.92 -1.52 -26.63
N PHE A 96 14.28 -0.97 -25.60
CA PHE A 96 12.93 -1.31 -25.16
C PHE A 96 11.86 -0.29 -25.65
N GLY A 97 12.21 0.60 -26.58
CA GLY A 97 11.27 1.54 -27.17
C GLY A 97 10.69 2.56 -26.16
N ASN A 98 9.37 2.56 -26.00
CA ASN A 98 8.64 3.45 -25.06
C ASN A 98 8.26 2.76 -23.74
N ILE A 99 8.61 1.48 -23.60
CA ILE A 99 8.12 0.63 -22.51
C ILE A 99 8.62 1.08 -21.13
N PRO A 100 9.90 1.47 -20.94
CA PRO A 100 10.34 2.03 -19.67
C PRO A 100 9.54 3.28 -19.25
N LYS A 101 9.21 4.18 -20.20
CA LYS A 101 8.38 5.36 -19.92
C LYS A 101 6.94 4.97 -19.54
N LYS A 102 6.38 3.94 -20.19
CA LYS A 102 5.06 3.40 -19.85
C LYS A 102 5.05 2.81 -18.43
N ALA A 103 6.09 2.06 -18.06
CA ALA A 103 6.28 1.50 -16.73
C ALA A 103 6.36 2.59 -15.67
N ILE A 104 7.22 3.61 -15.86
CA ILE A 104 7.34 4.76 -14.95
C ILE A 104 5.98 5.42 -14.71
N ARG A 105 5.21 5.66 -15.78
CA ARG A 105 3.88 6.28 -15.67
C ARG A 105 2.88 5.38 -14.94
N GLN A 106 2.82 4.08 -15.26
CA GLN A 106 1.89 3.15 -14.64
C GLN A 106 2.21 2.94 -13.16
N MET A 107 3.48 2.70 -12.84
CA MET A 107 3.97 2.56 -11.47
C MET A 107 3.76 3.85 -10.68
N GLY A 108 4.14 5.02 -11.21
CA GLY A 108 4.02 6.29 -10.49
C GLY A 108 2.57 6.66 -10.17
N ARG A 109 1.64 6.43 -11.11
CA ARG A 109 0.20 6.68 -10.89
C ARG A 109 -0.46 5.69 -9.94
N SER A 110 0.18 4.56 -9.66
CA SER A 110 -0.39 3.48 -8.86
C SER A 110 0.22 3.40 -7.45
N LEU A 111 1.55 3.46 -7.37
CA LEU A 111 2.30 3.32 -6.14
C LEU A 111 2.18 4.55 -5.24
N LEU A 112 2.19 5.77 -5.81
CA LEU A 112 2.12 6.99 -5.00
C LEU A 112 0.80 7.09 -4.20
N PRO A 113 -0.40 6.96 -4.81
CA PRO A 113 -1.64 6.89 -4.05
C PRO A 113 -1.66 5.76 -3.01
N SER A 114 -1.09 4.60 -3.35
CA SER A 114 -1.00 3.46 -2.42
C SER A 114 -0.13 3.74 -1.20
N ARG A 115 1.02 4.40 -1.39
CA ARG A 115 1.89 4.87 -0.30
C ARG A 115 1.16 5.87 0.59
N ILE A 116 0.53 6.89 0.00
CA ILE A 116 -0.22 7.91 0.74
C ILE A 116 -1.35 7.26 1.52
N PHE A 117 -2.04 6.28 0.95
CA PHE A 117 -3.09 5.54 1.62
C PHE A 117 -2.58 4.81 2.86
N LEU A 118 -1.45 4.08 2.76
CA LEU A 118 -0.82 3.42 3.89
C LEU A 118 -0.38 4.41 4.98
N GLN A 119 0.21 5.54 4.59
CA GLN A 119 0.59 6.61 5.52
C GLN A 119 -0.62 7.20 6.24
N ALA A 120 -1.70 7.45 5.51
CA ALA A 120 -2.95 7.96 6.07
C ALA A 120 -3.53 6.97 7.09
N LEU A 121 -3.52 5.66 6.80
CA LEU A 121 -3.96 4.64 7.76
C LEU A 121 -3.14 4.67 9.05
N ASN A 122 -1.81 4.77 8.95
CA ASN A 122 -0.93 4.87 10.13
C ASN A 122 -1.22 6.14 10.95
N LEU A 123 -1.47 7.27 10.29
CA LEU A 123 -1.89 8.50 10.97
C LEU A 123 -3.23 8.30 11.68
N GLY A 124 -4.20 7.61 11.06
CA GLY A 124 -5.46 7.28 11.70
C GLY A 124 -5.29 6.46 12.98
N ILE A 125 -4.38 5.47 12.97
CA ILE A 125 -4.02 4.68 14.15
C ILE A 125 -3.42 5.57 15.24
N GLU A 126 -2.50 6.47 14.88
CA GLU A 126 -1.86 7.39 15.82
C GLU A 126 -2.87 8.34 16.49
N VAL A 127 -3.82 8.88 15.73
CA VAL A 127 -4.91 9.71 16.26
C VAL A 127 -5.75 8.92 17.25
N ILE A 128 -6.19 7.71 16.88
CA ILE A 128 -7.00 6.85 17.76
C ILE A 128 -6.24 6.57 19.06
N ASN A 129 -4.99 6.09 18.98
CA ASN A 129 -4.17 5.78 20.16
C ASN A 129 -3.96 7.00 21.06
N THR A 130 -3.77 8.17 20.47
CA THR A 130 -3.61 9.43 21.23
C THR A 130 -4.90 9.81 21.96
N THR A 131 -6.05 9.66 21.29
CA THR A 131 -7.37 9.94 21.88
C THR A 131 -7.90 8.84 22.81
N ASP A 132 -7.33 7.64 22.79
CA ASP A 132 -7.71 6.58 23.72
C ASP A 132 -7.14 6.83 25.14
N HIS A 133 -6.00 7.51 25.22
CA HIS A 133 -5.28 7.76 26.47
C HIS A 133 -5.58 9.12 27.12
N LEU A 134 -6.82 9.60 26.98
CA LEU A 134 -7.25 10.89 27.52
C LEU A 134 -7.19 10.93 29.04
N ARG A 135 -6.65 12.04 29.56
CA ARG A 135 -6.62 12.31 31.00
C ARG A 135 -7.74 13.28 31.36
N PHE A 136 -8.71 12.79 32.13
CA PHE A 136 -9.78 13.65 32.64
C PHE A 136 -9.25 14.64 33.68
N SER A 137 -9.71 15.89 33.59
CA SER A 137 -9.38 16.91 34.59
C SER A 137 -10.05 16.61 35.93
N LYS A 138 -9.48 17.13 37.03
CA LYS A 138 -10.10 17.03 38.37
C LYS A 138 -11.53 17.59 38.40
N ASN A 139 -11.79 18.63 37.60
CA ASN A 139 -13.13 19.23 37.49
C ASN A 139 -14.10 18.28 36.78
N CYS A 140 -13.66 17.61 35.71
CA CYS A 140 -14.45 16.57 35.06
C CYS A 140 -14.75 15.42 36.03
N SER A 141 -13.74 14.91 36.77
CA SER A 141 -13.95 13.85 37.75
C SER A 141 -14.99 14.24 38.80
N ARG A 142 -14.94 15.48 39.32
CA ARG A 142 -15.94 15.98 40.27
C ARG A 142 -17.34 16.08 39.64
N ALA A 143 -17.44 16.56 38.41
CA ALA A 143 -18.71 16.69 37.70
C ALA A 143 -19.34 15.32 37.43
N LEU A 144 -18.56 14.33 37.00
CA LEU A 144 -19.00 12.95 36.82
C LEU A 144 -19.47 12.32 38.13
N LEU A 145 -18.72 12.49 39.22
CA LEU A 145 -19.13 12.02 40.55
C LEU A 145 -20.46 12.64 41.00
N ARG A 146 -20.65 13.94 40.79
CA ARG A 146 -21.91 14.63 41.13
C ARG A 146 -23.08 14.14 40.27
N MET A 147 -22.82 13.87 39.01
CA MET A 147 -23.83 13.39 38.07
C MET A 147 -24.26 11.94 38.37
N GLN A 148 -23.31 11.04 38.66
CA GLN A 148 -23.58 9.61 38.80
C GLN A 148 -23.85 9.18 40.25
N TYR A 149 -23.10 9.69 41.23
CA TYR A 149 -23.06 9.10 42.57
C TYR A 149 -23.70 9.96 43.68
N CYS A 150 -23.79 11.28 43.53
CA CYS A 150 -24.49 12.11 44.52
C CYS A 150 -25.95 11.70 44.83
N PRO A 151 -26.79 11.25 43.87
CA PRO A 151 -28.14 10.80 44.23
C PRO A 151 -28.11 9.60 45.18
N HIS A 152 -27.13 8.69 45.04
CA HIS A 152 -26.96 7.57 45.97
C HIS A 152 -26.66 8.03 47.40
N CYS A 153 -25.84 9.08 47.56
CA CYS A 153 -25.56 9.68 48.87
C CYS A 153 -26.80 10.31 49.52
N GLN A 154 -27.79 10.70 48.73
CA GLN A 154 -29.08 11.22 49.18
C GLN A 154 -30.16 10.13 49.32
N GLY A 155 -29.80 8.85 49.16
CA GLY A 155 -30.74 7.72 49.24
C GLY A 155 -31.51 7.43 47.95
N LEU A 156 -31.20 8.12 46.85
CA LEU A 156 -31.85 7.99 45.54
C LEU A 156 -31.08 7.01 44.63
N THR A 157 -30.94 5.76 45.05
CA THR A 157 -30.03 4.78 44.41
C THR A 157 -30.45 4.27 43.03
N LEU A 158 -31.70 4.51 42.63
CA LEU A 158 -32.25 4.11 41.32
C LEU A 158 -32.37 5.29 40.33
N SER A 159 -32.01 6.50 40.76
CA SER A 159 -32.15 7.69 39.91
C SER A 159 -31.01 7.81 38.92
N LYS A 160 -31.33 7.89 37.62
CA LYS A 160 -30.37 8.20 36.57
C LYS A 160 -30.34 9.71 36.27
N PRO A 161 -29.20 10.28 35.83
CA PRO A 161 -29.13 11.68 35.44
C PRO A 161 -30.07 11.99 34.26
N CYS A 162 -30.62 13.20 34.25
CA CYS A 162 -31.38 13.70 33.11
C CYS A 162 -30.49 13.79 31.87
N MET A 163 -31.06 13.52 30.69
CA MET A 163 -30.34 13.53 29.40
C MET A 163 -29.51 14.82 29.20
N GLY A 164 -30.14 15.99 29.37
CA GLY A 164 -29.44 17.27 29.21
C GLY A 164 -28.32 17.49 30.25
N TYR A 165 -28.49 16.99 31.48
CA TYR A 165 -27.44 17.09 32.50
C TYR A 165 -26.26 16.16 32.18
N CYS A 166 -26.57 14.96 31.69
CA CYS A 166 -25.56 14.02 31.19
C CYS A 166 -24.76 14.62 30.04
N LEU A 167 -25.45 15.09 29.00
CA LEU A 167 -24.80 15.65 27.81
C LEU A 167 -23.91 16.84 28.16
N ASN A 168 -24.37 17.76 29.01
CA ASN A 168 -23.55 18.91 29.43
C ASN A 168 -22.29 18.47 30.18
N THR A 169 -22.42 17.52 31.09
CA THR A 169 -21.29 17.00 31.87
C THR A 169 -20.27 16.27 30.98
N ILE A 170 -20.75 15.36 30.13
CA ILE A 170 -19.90 14.54 29.28
C ILE A 170 -19.25 15.38 28.17
N ARG A 171 -19.97 16.32 27.54
CA ARG A 171 -19.37 17.26 26.56
C ARG A 171 -18.31 18.14 27.21
N GLY A 172 -18.53 18.60 28.44
CA GLY A 172 -17.50 19.34 29.18
C GLY A 172 -16.24 18.50 29.46
N CYS A 173 -16.42 17.22 29.78
CA CYS A 173 -15.32 16.29 29.98
C CYS A 173 -14.55 15.95 28.68
N LEU A 174 -15.25 15.86 27.55
CA LEU A 174 -14.71 15.46 26.25
C LEU A 174 -14.36 16.65 25.35
N ALA A 175 -14.33 17.88 25.87
CA ALA A 175 -14.13 19.09 25.07
C ALA A 175 -12.87 19.02 24.17
N ALA A 176 -11.74 18.58 24.72
CA ALA A 176 -10.49 18.43 23.96
C ALA A 176 -10.58 17.38 22.84
N VAL A 177 -11.40 16.33 23.03
CA VAL A 177 -11.63 15.29 22.02
C VAL A 177 -12.53 15.79 20.91
N ALA A 178 -13.53 16.60 21.27
CA ALA A 178 -14.47 17.16 20.32
C ALA A 178 -13.79 18.08 19.30
N GLU A 179 -12.68 18.72 19.65
CA GLU A 179 -11.86 19.52 18.72
C GLU A 179 -11.30 18.67 17.55
N VAL A 180 -11.09 17.36 17.77
CA VAL A 180 -10.60 16.44 16.74
C VAL A 180 -11.68 16.08 15.71
N ASP A 181 -12.97 16.20 16.05
CA ASP A 181 -14.08 15.72 15.22
C ASP A 181 -14.09 16.33 13.81
N LEU A 182 -13.88 17.64 13.69
CA LEU A 182 -13.84 18.32 12.38
C LEU A 182 -12.73 17.75 11.49
N HIS A 183 -11.53 17.58 12.05
CA HIS A 183 -10.37 17.05 11.32
C HIS A 183 -10.54 15.57 11.00
N TRP A 184 -11.10 14.78 11.91
CA TRP A 184 -11.39 13.36 11.72
C TRP A 184 -12.40 13.12 10.59
N ARG A 185 -13.47 13.91 10.53
CA ARG A 185 -14.45 13.87 9.43
C ARG A 185 -13.80 14.17 8.08
N GLY A 186 -12.92 15.17 8.04
CA GLY A 186 -12.15 15.52 6.85
C GLY A 186 -11.21 14.40 6.43
N TYR A 187 -10.45 13.85 7.39
CA TYR A 187 -9.55 12.72 7.18
C TYR A 187 -10.27 11.49 6.57
N ILE A 188 -11.39 11.05 7.14
CA ILE A 188 -12.15 9.91 6.61
C ILE A 188 -12.66 10.19 5.19
N GLN A 189 -13.15 11.41 4.93
CA GLN A 189 -13.61 11.81 3.60
C GLN A 189 -12.47 11.77 2.58
N SER A 190 -11.31 12.34 2.90
CA SER A 190 -10.14 12.32 2.02
C SER A 190 -9.60 10.92 1.79
N LEU A 191 -9.62 10.06 2.80
CA LEU A 191 -9.20 8.66 2.67
C LEU A 191 -10.15 7.86 1.77
N GLU A 192 -11.45 8.15 1.85
CA GLU A 192 -12.46 7.59 0.95
C GLU A 192 -12.23 8.02 -0.51
N GLU A 193 -12.00 9.30 -0.75
CA GLU A 193 -11.70 9.83 -2.08
C GLU A 193 -10.43 9.23 -2.66
N LEU A 194 -9.38 9.12 -1.86
CA LEU A 194 -8.14 8.46 -2.23
C LEU A 194 -8.36 6.99 -2.58
N SER A 195 -9.08 6.24 -1.75
CA SER A 195 -9.41 4.84 -1.98
C SER A 195 -10.19 4.61 -3.29
N SER A 196 -11.10 5.54 -3.61
CA SER A 196 -11.83 5.55 -4.88
C SER A 196 -10.88 5.79 -6.06
N ALA A 197 -10.01 6.80 -5.96
CA ALA A 197 -9.04 7.16 -7.00
C ALA A 197 -7.98 6.07 -7.26
N MET A 198 -7.71 5.20 -6.28
CA MET A 198 -6.82 4.05 -6.44
C MET A 198 -7.41 2.93 -7.31
N SER A 199 -8.67 3.01 -7.74
CA SER A 199 -9.33 1.99 -8.56
C SER A 199 -9.16 2.24 -10.06
N GLY A 200 -9.38 1.21 -10.88
CA GLY A 200 -9.42 1.34 -12.36
C GLY A 200 -8.11 0.94 -13.03
N ALA A 201 -7.72 1.66 -14.10
CA ALA A 201 -6.59 1.29 -14.97
C ALA A 201 -5.20 1.39 -14.30
N TYR A 202 -5.11 2.07 -13.15
CA TYR A 202 -3.91 2.21 -12.34
C TYR A 202 -4.05 1.55 -10.96
N ASP A 203 -5.02 0.63 -10.81
CA ASP A 203 -5.11 -0.18 -9.59
C ASP A 203 -3.79 -0.96 -9.40
N ILE A 204 -3.24 -0.90 -8.18
CA ILE A 204 -1.91 -1.43 -7.88
C ILE A 204 -1.82 -2.94 -8.08
N GLU A 205 -2.90 -3.66 -7.79
CA GLU A 205 -2.95 -5.10 -8.03
C GLU A 205 -2.82 -5.37 -9.52
N HIS A 206 -3.55 -4.60 -10.35
CA HIS A 206 -3.44 -4.71 -11.80
C HIS A 206 -2.04 -4.33 -12.32
N VAL A 207 -1.47 -3.22 -11.86
CA VAL A 207 -0.17 -2.73 -12.36
C VAL A 207 0.98 -3.67 -11.98
N LEU A 208 1.03 -4.14 -10.73
CA LEU A 208 2.09 -5.04 -10.27
C LEU A 208 1.95 -6.43 -10.90
N LEU A 209 0.75 -7.02 -10.88
CA LEU A 209 0.55 -8.36 -11.42
C LEU A 209 0.70 -8.43 -12.94
N ASN A 210 0.58 -7.32 -13.68
CA ASN A 210 0.83 -7.28 -15.12
C ASN A 210 2.22 -6.78 -15.50
N PHE A 211 3.10 -6.54 -14.53
CA PHE A 211 4.46 -6.08 -14.81
C PHE A 211 5.24 -7.07 -15.69
N HIS A 212 5.08 -8.37 -15.48
CA HIS A 212 5.67 -9.40 -16.33
C HIS A 212 5.28 -9.23 -17.81
N SER A 213 4.02 -8.86 -18.10
CA SER A 213 3.55 -8.65 -19.47
C SER A 213 4.28 -7.48 -20.12
N LEU A 214 4.45 -6.40 -19.35
CA LEU A 214 5.21 -5.22 -19.79
C LEU A 214 6.69 -5.54 -20.02
N VAL A 215 7.30 -6.39 -19.18
CA VAL A 215 8.66 -6.90 -19.40
C VAL A 215 8.73 -7.74 -20.67
N ASN A 216 7.75 -8.63 -20.90
CA ASN A 216 7.70 -9.45 -22.11
C ASN A 216 7.59 -8.58 -23.38
N ASP A 217 6.76 -7.55 -23.37
CA ASP A 217 6.66 -6.58 -24.47
C ASP A 217 8.02 -5.92 -24.76
N ALA A 218 8.82 -5.62 -23.71
CA ALA A 218 10.14 -5.03 -23.85
C ALA A 218 11.12 -6.00 -24.54
N LEU A 219 11.08 -7.27 -24.16
CA LEU A 219 11.89 -8.31 -24.76
C LEU A 219 11.50 -8.57 -26.23
N VAL A 220 10.20 -8.56 -26.52
CA VAL A 220 9.70 -8.67 -27.91
C VAL A 220 10.16 -7.48 -28.74
N GLN A 221 10.07 -6.25 -28.22
CA GLN A 221 10.53 -5.04 -28.90
C GLN A 221 12.04 -5.12 -29.23
N ALA A 222 12.87 -5.49 -28.25
CA ALA A 222 14.30 -5.64 -28.44
C ALA A 222 14.63 -6.76 -29.46
N ARG A 223 13.84 -7.84 -29.47
CA ARG A 223 13.97 -8.94 -30.43
C ARG A 223 13.62 -8.54 -31.86
N VAL A 224 12.61 -7.69 -32.05
CA VAL A 224 12.20 -7.24 -33.39
C VAL A 224 13.25 -6.30 -33.99
N ASN A 225 13.82 -5.41 -33.17
CA ASN A 225 14.78 -4.40 -33.63
C ASN A 225 16.24 -4.86 -33.59
N ARG A 226 16.51 -6.17 -33.49
CA ARG A 226 17.87 -6.74 -33.30
C ARG A 226 18.95 -6.19 -34.25
N PRO A 227 18.73 -6.10 -35.57
CA PRO A 227 19.80 -5.69 -36.49
C PRO A 227 20.21 -4.24 -36.22
N GLU A 228 19.23 -3.35 -36.11
CA GLU A 228 19.43 -1.92 -35.83
C GLU A 228 20.10 -1.71 -34.47
N LEU A 229 19.64 -2.43 -33.44
CA LEU A 229 20.22 -2.35 -32.09
C LEU A 229 21.67 -2.83 -32.07
N SER A 230 22.01 -3.87 -32.83
CA SER A 230 23.39 -4.38 -32.90
C SER A 230 24.32 -3.36 -33.56
N GLU A 231 23.87 -2.68 -34.61
CA GLU A 231 24.63 -1.62 -35.27
C GLU A 231 24.82 -0.41 -34.36
N GLN A 232 23.76 0.06 -33.69
CA GLN A 232 23.83 1.17 -32.75
C GLN A 232 24.75 0.87 -31.57
N VAL A 233 24.66 -0.33 -31.00
CA VAL A 233 25.57 -0.78 -29.94
C VAL A 233 27.02 -0.79 -30.44
N ASN A 234 27.30 -1.34 -31.62
CA ASN A 234 28.65 -1.36 -32.17
C ASN A 234 29.20 0.05 -32.39
N LYS A 235 28.36 1.01 -32.74
CA LYS A 235 28.76 2.42 -32.90
C LYS A 235 29.12 3.09 -31.58
N ILE A 236 28.44 2.74 -30.49
CA ILE A 236 28.61 3.40 -29.17
C ILE A 236 29.64 2.68 -28.30
N CYS A 237 29.53 1.35 -28.18
CA CYS A 237 30.37 0.52 -27.31
C CYS A 237 31.49 -0.21 -28.06
N GLY A 238 31.54 -0.15 -29.40
CA GLY A 238 32.47 -0.94 -30.19
C GLY A 238 32.05 -2.41 -30.34
N PRO A 239 32.89 -3.27 -30.95
CA PRO A 239 32.60 -4.68 -31.10
C PRO A 239 32.53 -5.40 -29.74
N PRO A 240 31.70 -6.45 -29.60
CA PRO A 240 31.51 -7.15 -28.33
C PRO A 240 32.79 -7.84 -27.85
N VAL A 241 33.24 -7.49 -26.65
CA VAL A 241 34.34 -8.17 -25.94
C VAL A 241 33.74 -9.29 -25.10
N ARG A 242 34.07 -10.55 -25.41
CA ARG A 242 33.54 -11.74 -24.73
C ARG A 242 34.60 -12.46 -23.89
N LYS A 243 34.17 -13.07 -22.77
CA LYS A 243 35.00 -13.89 -21.86
C LYS A 243 34.43 -15.32 -21.75
N PRO A 244 35.24 -16.36 -21.45
CA PRO A 244 34.75 -17.72 -21.26
C PRO A 244 33.61 -17.80 -20.24
N LYS A 245 32.61 -18.66 -20.50
CA LYS A 245 31.40 -18.78 -19.67
C LYS A 245 31.71 -19.31 -18.26
N GLU A 246 31.17 -18.62 -17.26
CA GLU A 246 30.89 -19.16 -15.93
C GLU A 246 29.41 -18.89 -15.64
N SER A 247 28.54 -19.86 -15.89
CA SER A 247 27.11 -19.72 -15.53
C SER A 247 26.60 -21.03 -14.93
N PRO A 248 26.05 -21.01 -13.70
CA PRO A 248 25.28 -22.12 -13.17
C PRO A 248 23.89 -22.14 -13.83
N GLY A 249 23.38 -23.33 -14.13
CA GLY A 249 21.98 -23.50 -14.50
C GLY A 249 21.05 -23.21 -13.33
N CYS A 250 19.83 -22.75 -13.61
CA CYS A 250 18.78 -22.63 -12.60
C CYS A 250 18.50 -23.99 -11.94
N SER A 251 18.77 -24.14 -10.65
CA SER A 251 18.14 -25.16 -9.80
C SER A 251 17.21 -24.46 -8.81
N PHE A 252 15.91 -24.58 -9.03
CA PHE A 252 14.93 -24.41 -7.96
C PHE A 252 14.46 -25.81 -7.56
N ASP A 253 14.57 -26.12 -6.27
CA ASP A 253 13.97 -27.30 -5.66
C ASP A 253 12.46 -27.29 -5.94
N GLN A 254 12.01 -28.15 -6.86
CA GLN A 254 10.60 -28.36 -7.16
C GLN A 254 9.82 -28.98 -5.98
N ASN A 255 10.49 -29.29 -4.86
CA ASN A 255 9.92 -29.99 -3.71
C ASN A 255 9.45 -29.09 -2.57
N LYS A 256 9.42 -27.76 -2.72
CA LYS A 256 8.88 -26.87 -1.67
C LYS A 256 7.61 -26.09 -2.00
N ASP A 257 7.10 -26.15 -3.23
CA ASP A 257 5.79 -25.62 -3.57
C ASP A 257 5.16 -26.45 -4.71
N ASN A 258 4.84 -27.70 -4.39
CA ASN A 258 3.95 -28.53 -5.21
C ASN A 258 2.47 -28.22 -4.91
N HIS A 259 2.15 -26.99 -4.53
CA HIS A 259 0.90 -26.40 -4.95
C HIS A 259 1.12 -25.99 -6.40
N GLY A 260 0.83 -26.94 -7.30
CA GLY A 260 0.70 -26.63 -8.71
C GLY A 260 -0.04 -25.30 -8.82
N LEU A 261 0.56 -24.34 -9.52
CA LEU A 261 -0.09 -23.14 -9.97
C LEU A 261 -1.26 -23.60 -10.86
N LYS A 262 -2.36 -24.01 -10.23
CA LYS A 262 -3.68 -23.58 -10.65
C LYS A 262 -3.46 -22.09 -10.86
N MET A 263 -3.29 -21.71 -12.12
CA MET A 263 -3.67 -20.41 -12.65
C MET A 263 -4.70 -19.88 -11.68
N PHE A 264 -4.31 -18.99 -10.75
CA PHE A 264 -5.10 -18.72 -9.54
C PHE A 264 -6.50 -18.52 -10.06
N SER A 265 -7.33 -19.54 -9.81
CA SER A 265 -8.68 -19.54 -10.28
C SER A 265 -9.20 -18.25 -9.68
N ARG A 266 -9.82 -17.44 -10.53
CA ARG A 266 -10.49 -16.19 -10.19
C ARG A 266 -11.65 -16.49 -9.24
N ASP A 267 -11.31 -17.03 -8.08
CA ASP A 267 -12.12 -17.84 -7.20
C ASP A 267 -11.67 -17.50 -5.78
N ARG A 268 -12.34 -16.48 -5.24
CA ARG A 268 -12.60 -16.27 -3.80
C ARG A 268 -11.42 -16.00 -2.85
N GLU A 269 -10.26 -15.55 -3.30
CA GLU A 269 -9.43 -14.69 -2.44
C GLU A 269 -9.86 -13.23 -2.64
N GLU A 270 -10.17 -12.54 -1.54
CA GLU A 270 -10.51 -11.12 -1.59
C GLU A 270 -9.33 -10.31 -2.14
N THR A 271 -9.53 -9.73 -3.32
CA THR A 271 -8.61 -8.75 -3.93
C THR A 271 -8.23 -7.64 -2.95
N LEU A 272 -7.06 -7.02 -3.14
CA LEU A 272 -6.67 -5.84 -2.35
C LEU A 272 -7.73 -4.74 -2.52
N SER A 273 -8.29 -4.62 -3.73
CA SER A 273 -9.36 -3.67 -4.04
C SER A 273 -10.63 -3.90 -3.22
N SER A 274 -11.08 -5.16 -3.07
CA SER A 274 -12.27 -5.48 -2.28
C SER A 274 -12.05 -5.22 -0.79
N ARG A 275 -10.91 -5.65 -0.23
CA ARG A 275 -10.55 -5.39 1.17
C ARG A 275 -10.47 -3.90 1.48
N ARG A 276 -9.82 -3.14 0.59
CA ARG A 276 -9.73 -1.68 0.71
C ARG A 276 -11.13 -1.05 0.74
N LYS A 277 -12.03 -1.45 -0.15
CA LYS A 277 -13.40 -0.90 -0.22
C LYS A 277 -14.23 -1.26 1.01
N GLU A 278 -14.15 -2.50 1.46
CA GLU A 278 -14.83 -2.96 2.67
C GLU A 278 -14.35 -2.21 3.91
N PHE A 279 -13.03 -2.10 4.09
CA PHE A 279 -12.45 -1.34 5.19
C PHE A 279 -12.95 0.12 5.21
N ILE A 280 -12.95 0.79 4.06
CA ILE A 280 -13.46 2.17 3.96
C ILE A 280 -14.97 2.24 4.25
N SER A 281 -15.74 1.26 3.78
CA SER A 281 -17.17 1.17 4.10
C SER A 281 -17.43 1.09 5.61
N HIS A 282 -16.64 0.29 6.33
CA HIS A 282 -16.72 0.20 7.79
C HIS A 282 -16.23 1.48 8.48
N LEU A 283 -15.11 2.05 8.03
CA LEU A 283 -14.54 3.27 8.62
C LEU A 283 -15.50 4.45 8.53
N ARG A 284 -16.28 4.56 7.44
CA ARG A 284 -17.30 5.61 7.26
C ARG A 284 -18.33 5.66 8.39
N LEU A 285 -18.67 4.52 8.99
CA LEU A 285 -19.62 4.46 10.11
C LEU A 285 -19.11 5.23 11.33
N TYR A 286 -17.78 5.37 11.47
CA TYR A 286 -17.11 6.08 12.55
C TYR A 286 -16.74 7.53 12.18
N ARG A 287 -17.27 8.05 11.06
CA ARG A 287 -16.99 9.43 10.62
C ARG A 287 -17.31 10.48 11.67
N ALA A 288 -18.40 10.29 12.41
CA ALA A 288 -18.88 11.22 13.44
C ALA A 288 -18.49 10.80 14.86
N PHE A 289 -17.54 9.86 15.02
CA PHE A 289 -17.26 9.21 16.30
C PHE A 289 -16.97 10.20 17.43
N TYR A 290 -15.99 11.09 17.25
CA TYR A 290 -15.58 12.02 18.30
C TYR A 290 -16.66 13.04 18.66
N GLY A 291 -17.44 13.52 17.68
CA GLY A 291 -18.56 14.42 17.93
C GLY A 291 -19.79 13.76 18.55
N ALA A 292 -19.99 12.45 18.32
CA ALA A 292 -21.16 11.71 18.80
C ALA A 292 -20.93 10.98 20.13
N LEU A 293 -19.71 10.97 20.67
CA LEU A 293 -19.34 10.16 21.84
C LEU A 293 -20.18 10.50 23.08
N ALA A 294 -20.44 11.79 23.32
CA ALA A 294 -21.27 12.22 24.44
C ALA A 294 -22.72 11.73 24.32
N ASP A 295 -23.29 11.84 23.12
CA ASP A 295 -24.65 11.41 22.82
C ASP A 295 -24.79 9.88 22.93
N GLN A 296 -23.78 9.13 22.49
CA GLN A 296 -23.76 7.67 22.62
C GLN A 296 -23.67 7.20 24.08
N LEU A 297 -22.77 7.78 24.88
CA LEU A 297 -22.62 7.42 26.30
C LEU A 297 -23.88 7.76 27.11
N CYS A 298 -24.44 8.95 26.89
CA CYS A 298 -25.64 9.37 27.59
C CYS A 298 -26.89 8.62 27.13
N GLY A 299 -27.05 8.41 25.82
CA GLY A 299 -28.20 7.70 25.24
C GLY A 299 -28.27 6.23 25.61
N ASN A 300 -27.13 5.55 25.68
CA ASN A 300 -27.12 4.09 25.85
C ASN A 300 -27.02 3.67 27.32
N GLU A 301 -26.22 4.38 28.12
CA GLU A 301 -25.79 3.86 29.43
C GLU A 301 -26.18 4.79 30.58
N LEU A 302 -25.85 6.07 30.45
CA LEU A 302 -25.78 6.96 31.60
C LEU A 302 -27.09 7.67 31.93
N ALA A 303 -27.85 8.15 30.93
CA ALA A 303 -29.03 8.98 31.20
C ALA A 303 -30.31 8.15 31.42
N ALA A 304 -31.29 8.78 32.08
CA ALA A 304 -32.66 8.29 32.10
C ALA A 304 -33.28 8.37 30.70
N ALA A 305 -34.15 7.41 30.36
CA ALA A 305 -34.96 7.47 29.15
C ALA A 305 -35.98 8.62 29.23
N ASP A 306 -36.42 9.10 28.06
CA ASP A 306 -37.37 10.20 27.97
C ASP A 306 -38.68 9.89 28.73
N GLY A 307 -39.19 10.88 29.46
CA GLY A 307 -40.41 10.78 30.26
C GLY A 307 -40.27 10.09 31.62
N LEU A 308 -39.08 9.57 31.97
CA LEU A 308 -38.82 9.02 33.30
C LEU A 308 -38.33 10.11 34.28
N PRO A 309 -38.64 9.98 35.59
CA PRO A 309 -38.04 10.84 36.61
C PRO A 309 -36.52 10.74 36.58
N CYS A 310 -35.83 11.87 36.60
CA CYS A 310 -34.37 11.92 36.43
C CYS A 310 -33.71 12.92 37.37
N TRP A 311 -32.44 12.66 37.70
CA TRP A 311 -31.59 13.51 38.54
C TRP A 311 -31.01 14.69 37.75
N ASN A 312 -31.25 15.92 38.20
CA ASN A 312 -30.75 17.12 37.52
C ASN A 312 -29.44 17.69 38.11
N GLY A 313 -28.90 17.07 39.17
CA GLY A 313 -27.74 17.57 39.91
C GLY A 313 -28.05 18.14 41.30
N GLU A 314 -29.33 18.29 41.63
CA GLU A 314 -29.83 18.79 42.92
C GLU A 314 -31.00 17.95 43.45
N ASP A 315 -31.99 17.64 42.59
CA ASP A 315 -33.19 16.86 42.94
C ASP A 315 -33.65 15.96 41.77
N VAL A 316 -34.66 15.11 42.03
CA VAL A 316 -35.34 14.32 40.99
C VAL A 316 -36.49 15.12 40.39
N VAL A 317 -36.46 15.29 39.07
CA VAL A 317 -37.49 16.02 38.31
C VAL A 317 -38.21 15.09 37.34
N ARG A 318 -39.48 15.39 37.03
CA ARG A 318 -40.21 14.80 35.90
C ARG A 318 -40.19 15.80 34.75
N ARG A 319 -39.68 15.38 33.60
CA ARG A 319 -39.78 16.10 32.32
C ARG A 319 -40.75 15.38 31.42
#